data_AF-A0AAV5YAD6-F1
#
_entry.id   AF-A0AAV5YAD6-F1
#
_cell.length_a   1.000
_cell.length_b   1.000
_cell.length_c   1.000
_cell.angle_alpha   90.00
_cell.angle_beta   90.00
_cell.angle_gamma   90.00
#
_symmetry.space_group_name_H-M   'P 1'
#
loop_
_entity.id
_entity.type
_entity.pdbx_description
1 polymer ?
#
loop_
_entity_poly.entity_id
_entity_poly.type
_entity_poly.pdbx_seq_one_letter_code
_entity_poly.pdbx_strand_id
1 'polypeptide(L)'
;VRTIVKSSVSSTAVGVEIYDWTSAVWTQLGSSSVSTSEVTHTSSVSSPARYIDAAGDVRLRLDSSRSLSTYSLSIEQVQITVTYGWGHGDARADLTPLRAAP
;
A
#
# COMPACT_ATOMS: atom_id res chain seq x y z
N VAL A 1 3.42 -1.98 4.67
CA VAL A 1 2.95 -1.52 3.35
C VAL A 1 4.11 -0.88 2.63
N ARG A 2 4.41 -1.36 1.42
CA ARG A 2 5.37 -0.74 0.51
C ARG A 2 4.63 -0.33 -0.75
N THR A 3 4.83 0.90 -1.21
CA THR A 3 4.30 1.38 -2.48
C THR A 3 5.40 2.05 -3.29
N ILE A 4 5.31 1.98 -4.62
CA ILE A 4 6.11 2.78 -5.53
C ILE A 4 5.18 3.77 -6.20
N VAL A 5 5.46 5.05 -6.04
CA VAL A 5 4.61 6.15 -6.49
C VAL A 5 5.37 7.01 -7.48
N LYS A 6 4.67 7.46 -8.52
CA LYS A 6 5.19 8.37 -9.53
C LYS A 6 4.15 9.44 -9.87
N SER A 7 4.64 10.60 -10.30
CA SER A 7 3.81 11.68 -10.81
C SER A 7 4.18 11.98 -12.26
N SER A 8 3.24 12.48 -13.06
CA SER A 8 3.53 12.97 -14.40
C SER A 8 4.34 14.27 -14.42
N VAL A 9 4.54 14.90 -13.26
CA VAL A 9 5.22 16.18 -13.09
C VAL A 9 6.21 16.12 -11.91
N SER A 10 7.17 17.05 -11.88
CA SER A 10 8.16 17.13 -10.80
C SER A 10 7.59 17.81 -9.55
N SER A 11 8.07 17.39 -8.38
CA SER A 11 7.79 18.03 -7.08
C SER A 11 6.30 18.07 -6.70
N THR A 12 5.65 16.90 -6.69
CA THR A 12 4.29 16.73 -6.19
C THR A 12 4.31 16.21 -4.76
N ALA A 13 3.78 16.96 -3.80
CA ALA A 13 3.56 16.46 -2.45
C ALA A 13 2.44 15.41 -2.46
N VAL A 14 2.73 14.21 -1.96
CA VAL A 14 1.78 13.08 -1.93
C VAL A 14 1.81 12.40 -0.57
N GLY A 15 0.63 12.19 0.01
CA GLY A 15 0.38 11.32 1.14
C GLY A 15 -0.04 9.93 0.67
N VAL A 16 0.57 8.88 1.22
CA VAL A 16 0.05 7.51 1.09
C VAL A 16 -0.84 7.25 2.29
N GLU A 17 -2.10 6.92 2.05
CA GLU A 17 -3.09 6.73 3.09
C GLU A 17 -3.71 5.33 3.03
N ILE A 18 -4.08 4.81 4.20
CA ILE A 18 -4.78 3.54 4.37
C ILE A 18 -6.14 3.80 5.03
N TYR A 19 -7.16 3.07 4.60
CA TYR A 19 -8.49 3.23 5.20
C TYR A 19 -8.59 2.47 6.52
N ASP A 20 -8.95 3.18 7.58
CA ASP A 20 -9.28 2.61 8.87
C ASP A 20 -10.75 2.24 8.93
N TRP A 21 -11.04 0.94 8.95
CA TRP A 21 -12.40 0.41 8.99
C TRP A 21 -13.06 0.56 10.37
N THR A 22 -12.27 0.72 11.43
CA THR A 22 -12.80 0.90 12.80
C THR A 22 -13.32 2.32 12.99
N SER A 23 -12.56 3.32 12.55
CA SER A 23 -12.96 4.73 12.65
C SER A 23 -13.57 5.32 11.38
N ALA A 24 -13.69 4.53 10.32
CA ALA A 24 -14.24 4.92 9.02
C ALA A 24 -13.56 6.16 8.39
N VAL A 25 -12.24 6.33 8.61
CA VAL A 25 -11.46 7.48 8.13
C VAL A 25 -10.19 7.01 7.42
N TRP A 26 -9.64 7.87 6.57
CA TRP A 26 -8.32 7.64 5.97
C TRP A 26 -7.22 8.09 6.94
N THR A 27 -6.23 7.23 7.12
CA THR A 27 -5.07 7.48 7.98
C THR A 27 -3.83 7.56 7.12
N GLN A 28 -3.10 8.67 7.22
CA GLN A 28 -1.84 8.85 6.50
C GLN A 28 -0.73 7.97 7.08
N LEU A 29 -0.16 7.11 6.23
CA LEU A 29 0.97 6.24 6.56
C LEU A 29 2.33 6.93 6.38
N GLY A 30 2.37 7.93 5.50
CA GLY A 30 3.57 8.71 5.20
C GLY A 30 3.31 9.71 4.09
N SER A 31 4.20 10.70 3.95
CA SER A 31 4.14 11.69 2.87
C SER A 31 5.54 11.95 2.33
N SER A 32 5.63 12.22 1.03
CA SER A 32 6.88 12.61 0.36
C SER A 32 6.59 13.52 -0.83
N SER A 33 7.63 14.15 -1.34
CA SER A 33 7.61 14.76 -2.67
C SER A 33 7.98 13.71 -3.71
N VAL A 34 7.11 13.50 -4.69
CA VAL A 34 7.34 12.60 -5.83
C VAL A 34 7.54 13.39 -7.12
N SER A 35 8.14 12.77 -8.12
CA SER A 35 8.41 13.39 -9.41
C SER A 35 8.07 12.42 -10.55
N THR A 36 8.58 12.70 -11.75
CA THR A 36 8.56 11.77 -12.89
C THR A 36 9.42 10.52 -12.65
N SER A 37 10.24 10.52 -11.61
CA SER A 37 10.96 9.35 -11.12
C SER A 37 10.14 8.64 -10.04
N GLU A 38 10.29 7.32 -10.00
CA GLU A 38 9.65 6.48 -8.99
C GLU A 38 10.19 6.77 -7.59
N VAL A 39 9.29 6.83 -6.61
CA VAL A 39 9.62 7.00 -5.20
C VAL A 39 9.01 5.85 -4.41
N THR A 40 9.85 5.17 -3.62
CA THR A 40 9.40 4.10 -2.73
C THR A 40 8.92 4.68 -1.39
N HIS A 41 7.70 4.35 -0.99
CA HIS A 41 7.19 4.57 0.37
C HIS A 41 7.12 3.24 1.11
N THR A 42 7.63 3.21 2.34
CA THR A 42 7.56 2.05 3.22
C THR A 42 7.04 2.49 4.59
N SER A 43 5.94 1.90 5.04
CA SER A 43 5.33 2.16 6.34
C SER A 43 4.89 0.87 7.01
N SER A 44 4.90 0.85 8.34
CA SER A 44 4.37 -0.24 9.18
C SER A 44 3.31 0.31 10.13
N VAL A 45 2.36 -0.55 10.52
CA VAL A 45 1.32 -0.25 11.49
C VAL A 45 1.28 -1.36 12.55
N SER A 46 1.04 -1.00 13.80
CA SER A 46 1.05 -1.95 14.93
C SER A 46 -0.27 -2.70 15.13
N SER A 47 -1.38 -2.18 14.61
CA SER A 47 -2.72 -2.77 14.74
C SER A 47 -3.31 -3.07 13.36
N PRO A 48 -2.84 -4.10 12.64
CA PRO A 48 -3.24 -4.35 11.25
C PRO A 48 -4.73 -4.65 11.08
N ALA A 49 -5.38 -5.26 12.07
CA ALA A 49 -6.79 -5.65 12.02
C ALA A 49 -7.75 -4.48 11.75
N ARG A 50 -7.42 -3.25 12.16
CA ARG A 50 -8.27 -2.07 11.92
C ARG A 50 -8.28 -1.62 10.46
N TYR A 51 -7.33 -2.09 9.65
CA TYR A 51 -7.14 -1.68 8.25
C TYR A 51 -7.54 -2.77 7.25
N ILE A 52 -8.12 -3.86 7.74
CA ILE A 52 -8.61 -4.99 6.96
C ILE A 52 -10.11 -5.11 7.26
N ASP A 53 -10.95 -5.16 6.23
CA ASP A 53 -12.39 -5.34 6.46
C ASP A 53 -12.76 -6.79 6.78
N ALA A 54 -14.06 -7.06 6.97
CA ALA A 54 -14.56 -8.40 7.27
C ALA A 54 -14.34 -9.42 6.13
N ALA A 55 -14.13 -8.96 4.89
CA ALA A 55 -13.84 -9.81 3.73
C ALA A 55 -12.32 -10.02 3.52
N GLY A 56 -11.48 -9.27 4.24
CA GLY A 56 -10.02 -9.31 4.09
C GLY A 56 -9.47 -8.20 3.19
N ASP A 57 -10.29 -7.25 2.76
CA ASP A 57 -9.87 -6.19 1.85
C ASP A 57 -9.11 -5.07 2.57
N VAL A 58 -8.07 -4.58 1.91
CA VAL A 58 -7.30 -3.40 2.31
C VAL A 58 -7.45 -2.32 1.26
N ARG A 59 -7.77 -1.09 1.70
CA ARG A 59 -7.87 0.07 0.81
C ARG A 59 -6.71 1.02 1.04
N LEU A 60 -6.06 1.38 -0.06
CA LEU A 60 -4.99 2.36 -0.11
C LEU A 60 -5.40 3.47 -1.09
N ARG A 61 -4.98 4.70 -0.80
CA ARG A 61 -5.08 5.81 -1.75
C ARG A 61 -3.86 6.70 -1.68
N LEU A 62 -3.70 7.51 -2.72
CA LEU A 62 -2.83 8.67 -2.71
C LEU A 62 -3.67 9.90 -2.46
N ASP A 63 -3.26 10.71 -1.49
CA ASP A 63 -3.73 12.08 -1.32
C ASP A 63 -2.67 13.03 -1.86
N SER A 64 -3.07 14.11 -2.53
CA SER A 64 -2.13 15.15 -2.92
C SER A 64 -2.75 16.52 -2.76
N SER A 65 -1.99 17.39 -2.11
CA SER A 65 -2.35 18.77 -1.85
C SER A 65 -1.88 19.73 -2.95
N ARG A 66 -1.43 19.21 -4.10
CA ARG A 66 -0.91 20.06 -5.18
C ARG A 66 -2.04 20.84 -5.86
N SER A 67 -1.86 22.14 -5.96
CA SER A 67 -2.81 23.11 -6.54
C SER A 67 -2.78 23.19 -8.08
N LEU A 68 -2.00 22.36 -8.78
CA LEU A 68 -2.01 22.29 -10.24
C LEU A 68 -3.21 21.46 -10.74
N SER A 69 -3.96 22.00 -11.69
CA SER A 69 -5.22 21.41 -12.15
C SER A 69 -5.07 20.17 -13.05
N THR A 70 -3.87 19.88 -13.56
CA THR A 70 -3.63 18.76 -14.49
C THR A 70 -2.31 18.05 -14.23
N TYR A 71 -2.36 16.93 -13.50
CA TYR A 71 -1.31 15.93 -13.42
C TYR A 71 -1.92 14.57 -13.07
N SER A 72 -1.18 13.50 -13.30
CA SER A 72 -1.54 12.16 -12.83
C SER A 72 -0.59 11.70 -11.73
N LEU A 73 -1.13 10.87 -10.84
CA LEU A 73 -0.39 10.06 -9.90
C LEU A 73 -0.64 8.61 -10.22
N SER A 74 0.41 7.81 -10.18
CA SER A 74 0.32 6.36 -10.36
C SER A 74 0.97 5.66 -9.18
N ILE A 75 0.37 4.54 -8.80
CA ILE A 75 1.00 3.54 -7.95
C ILE A 75 1.47 2.42 -8.88
N GLU A 76 2.77 2.31 -9.07
CA GLU A 76 3.37 1.30 -9.95
C GLU A 76 3.43 -0.07 -9.29
N GLN A 77 3.60 -0.09 -7.96
CA GLN A 77 3.66 -1.31 -7.18
C GLN A 77 3.03 -1.10 -5.82
N VAL A 78 2.26 -2.10 -5.36
CA VAL A 78 1.79 -2.24 -3.98
C VAL A 78 2.25 -3.59 -3.44
N GLN A 79 2.82 -3.58 -2.24
CA GLN A 79 3.08 -4.77 -1.44
C GLN A 79 2.56 -4.56 -0.03
N ILE A 80 1.69 -5.45 0.42
CA ILE A 80 1.15 -5.46 1.77
C ILE A 80 1.59 -6.76 2.44
N THR A 81 2.29 -6.62 3.55
CA THR A 81 2.64 -7.74 4.42
C THR A 81 1.83 -7.59 5.69
N VAL A 82 0.99 -8.57 5.98
CA VAL A 82 0.23 -8.64 7.22
C VAL A 82 0.81 -9.79 8.04
N THR A 83 1.28 -9.49 9.24
CA THR A 83 1.78 -10.50 10.18
C THR A 83 0.86 -10.50 11.40
N TYR A 84 0.17 -11.61 11.62
CA TYR A 84 -0.61 -11.80 12.84
C TYR A 84 0.27 -12.46 13.91
N GLY A 85 0.35 -11.83 15.08
CA GLY A 85 1.01 -12.38 16.25
C GLY A 85 0.11 -13.36 16.99
N TRP A 86 -0.21 -14.49 16.38
CA TRP A 86 -0.63 -15.68 17.14
C TRP A 86 0.38 -16.78 16.81
N GLY A 87 1.08 -17.26 17.84
CA GLY A 87 2.11 -18.27 17.68
C GLY A 87 1.61 -19.52 16.95
N HIS A 88 2.53 -20.08 16.16
CA HIS A 88 2.52 -21.37 15.46
C HIS A 88 1.79 -21.47 14.10
N GLY A 89 2.61 -21.69 13.07
CA GLY A 89 2.19 -22.27 11.80
C GLY A 89 2.96 -21.70 10.62
N ASP A 90 4.12 -22.27 10.30
CA ASP A 90 4.91 -21.94 9.13
C ASP A 90 4.11 -22.25 7.86
N ALA A 91 3.36 -21.29 7.34
CA ALA A 91 2.79 -21.39 6.00
C ALA A 91 3.88 -21.03 4.98
N ARG A 92 4.83 -21.96 4.78
CA ARG A 92 5.63 -21.95 3.56
C ARG A 92 4.71 -22.34 2.42
N ALA A 93 4.35 -21.37 1.57
CA ALA A 93 3.79 -21.68 0.26
C ALA A 93 4.89 -22.40 -0.53
N ASP A 94 4.86 -23.74 -0.52
CA ASP A 94 5.63 -24.54 -1.45
C ASP A 94 4.99 -24.36 -2.82
N LEU A 95 5.58 -23.47 -3.62
CA LEU A 95 5.26 -23.37 -5.04
C LEU A 95 5.99 -24.51 -5.75
N THR A 96 5.57 -25.75 -5.52
CA THR A 96 5.88 -26.82 -6.46
C THR A 96 5.01 -26.57 -7.70
N PRO A 97 5.60 -26.29 -8.88
CA PRO A 97 4.81 -26.25 -10.09
C PRO A 97 4.23 -27.66 -10.30
N LEU A 98 2.91 -27.76 -10.46
CA LEU A 98 2.24 -28.95 -10.97
C LEU A 98 2.81 -29.23 -12.36
N ARG A 99 3.88 -30.02 -12.42
CA ARG A 99 4.36 -30.60 -13.66
C ARG A 99 3.25 -31.51 -14.18
N ALA A 100 2.65 -31.07 -15.28
CA ALA A 100 1.74 -31.87 -16.09
C ALA A 100 2.39 -33.22 -16.44
N ALA A 101 1.64 -34.31 -16.26
CA ALA A 101 1.79 -35.55 -17.00
C ALA A 101 0.65 -36.52 -16.66
N PRO A 102 0.30 -37.45 -17.57
CA PRO A 102 0.81 -37.64 -18.93
C PRO A 102 -0.02 -36.93 -20.02
#